data_AF-A0A259BK29-F1
#
_entry.id   AF-A0A259BK29-F1
#
_cell.length_a   1.000
_cell.length_b   1.000
_cell.length_c   1.000
_cell.angle_alpha   90.00
_cell.angle_beta   90.00
_cell.angle_gamma   90.00
#
_symmetry.space_group_name_H-M   'P 1'
#
loop_
_entity.id
_entity.type
_entity.pdbx_description
1 polymer ?
#
loop_
_entity_poly.entity_id
_entity_poly.type
_entity_poly.pdbx_seq_one_letter_code
_entity_poly.pdbx_strand_id
1 'polypeptide(L)'
;MRDVAVALRPEFEKRQAEIIDMVAASYAQRFTEAELKEALAFFKSPTGQKLVTDRPAIVQQAVQNIQAWSAQLNSDAMERIRVEMKKRGYDL
;
A
#
# COMPACT_ATOMS: atom_id res chain seq x y z
N MET A 1 -19.95 -7.70 27.83
CA MET A 1 -19.56 -7.23 26.48
C MET A 1 -18.99 -8.35 25.62
N ARG A 2 -17.98 -9.09 26.08
CA ARG A 2 -17.37 -10.19 25.31
C ARG A 2 -18.36 -11.29 24.93
N ASP A 3 -19.23 -11.70 25.86
CA ASP A 3 -20.23 -12.76 25.62
C ASP A 3 -21.34 -12.34 24.65
N VAL A 4 -21.72 -11.05 24.68
CA VAL A 4 -22.69 -10.46 23.73
C VAL A 4 -22.08 -10.40 22.32
N ALA A 5 -20.82 -10.00 22.19
CA ALA A 5 -20.12 -9.98 20.91
C ALA A 5 -19.96 -11.40 20.31
N VAL A 6 -19.70 -12.41 21.15
CA VAL A 6 -19.63 -13.82 20.72
C VAL A 6 -21.00 -14.32 20.27
N ALA A 7 -22.07 -13.97 20.96
CA ALA A 7 -23.45 -14.35 20.61
C ALA A 7 -23.92 -13.72 19.28
N LEU A 8 -23.49 -12.49 18.98
CA LEU A 8 -23.83 -11.80 17.73
C LEU A 8 -22.96 -12.20 16.53
N ARG A 9 -21.79 -12.82 16.76
CA ARG A 9 -20.83 -13.16 15.69
C ARG A 9 -21.46 -13.93 14.51
N PRO A 10 -22.31 -14.96 14.70
CA PRO A 10 -22.92 -15.70 13.59
C PRO A 10 -23.87 -14.85 12.74
N GLU A 11 -24.49 -13.83 13.32
CA GLU A 11 -25.35 -12.89 12.59
C GLU A 11 -24.52 -12.02 11.64
N PHE A 12 -23.39 -11.49 12.12
CA PHE A 12 -22.48 -10.67 11.31
C PHE A 12 -21.62 -11.47 10.34
N GLU A 13 -21.29 -12.73 10.65
CA GLU A 13 -20.64 -13.65 9.70
C GLU A 13 -21.49 -13.86 8.45
N LYS A 14 -22.82 -13.93 8.58
CA LYS A 14 -23.74 -14.00 7.42
C LYS A 14 -23.68 -12.77 6.53
N ARG A 15 -23.28 -11.62 7.08
CA ARG A 15 -23.12 -10.37 6.33
C ARG A 15 -21.76 -10.25 5.62
N GLN A 16 -20.82 -11.16 5.86
CA GLN A 16 -19.58 -11.21 5.07
C GLN A 16 -19.87 -11.47 3.59
N ALA A 17 -20.94 -12.22 3.28
CA ALA A 17 -21.40 -12.44 1.92
C ALA A 17 -21.75 -11.12 1.21
N GLU A 18 -22.35 -10.16 1.92
CA GLU A 18 -22.69 -8.84 1.36
C GLU A 18 -21.44 -8.10 0.86
N ILE A 19 -20.32 -8.21 1.59
CA ILE A 19 -19.05 -7.57 1.19
C ILE A 19 -18.49 -8.24 -0.05
N ILE A 20 -18.52 -9.58 -0.10
CA ILE A 20 -18.06 -10.35 -1.27
C ILE A 20 -18.87 -9.96 -2.50
N ASP A 21 -20.20 -9.91 -2.38
CA ASP A 21 -21.10 -9.55 -3.47
C ASP A 21 -20.86 -8.11 -3.95
N MET A 22 -20.68 -7.17 -3.03
CA MET A 22 -20.40 -5.77 -3.37
C MET A 22 -19.07 -5.61 -4.13
N VAL A 23 -18.04 -6.35 -3.72
CA VAL A 23 -16.75 -6.36 -4.42
C VAL A 23 -16.89 -7.04 -5.79
N ALA A 24 -17.55 -8.20 -5.85
CA ALA A 24 -17.78 -8.93 -7.10
C ALA A 24 -18.55 -8.08 -8.13
N ALA A 25 -19.60 -7.39 -7.70
CA ALA A 25 -20.36 -6.46 -8.53
C ALA A 25 -19.47 -5.32 -9.07
N SER A 26 -18.57 -4.78 -8.24
CA SER A 26 -17.64 -3.73 -8.66
C SER A 26 -16.69 -4.18 -9.78
N TYR A 27 -16.24 -5.44 -9.73
CA TYR A 27 -15.44 -6.07 -10.78
C TYR A 27 -16.28 -6.33 -12.04
N ALA A 28 -17.47 -6.93 -11.90
CA ALA A 28 -18.36 -7.23 -13.02
C ALA A 28 -18.80 -5.98 -13.81
N GLN A 29 -18.86 -4.81 -13.16
CA GLN A 29 -19.15 -3.53 -13.82
C GLN A 29 -17.99 -3.00 -14.69
N ARG A 30 -16.77 -3.50 -14.51
CA ARG A 30 -15.54 -2.91 -15.10
C ARG A 30 -14.78 -3.87 -15.98
N PHE A 31 -14.97 -5.16 -15.79
CA PHE A 31 -14.26 -6.22 -16.49
C PHE A 31 -15.25 -7.15 -17.18
N THR A 32 -14.89 -7.58 -18.36
CA THR A 32 -15.53 -8.71 -19.04
C THR A 32 -15.17 -10.02 -18.34
N GLU A 33 -15.96 -11.06 -18.59
CA GLU A 33 -15.66 -12.41 -18.07
C GLU A 33 -14.28 -12.92 -18.53
N ALA A 34 -13.87 -12.59 -19.76
CA ALA A 34 -12.57 -12.97 -20.30
C ALA A 34 -11.43 -12.33 -19.50
N GLU A 35 -11.49 -11.02 -19.25
CA GLU A 35 -10.48 -10.30 -18.46
C GLU A 35 -10.43 -10.78 -17.00
N LEU A 36 -11.58 -11.14 -16.42
CA LEU A 36 -11.63 -11.73 -15.07
C LEU A 36 -10.93 -13.10 -15.04
N LYS A 37 -11.09 -13.93 -16.07
CA LYS A 37 -10.38 -15.22 -16.19
C LYS A 37 -8.89 -15.04 -16.36
N GLU A 38 -8.46 -14.06 -17.15
CA GLU A 38 -7.03 -13.72 -17.32
C GLU A 38 -6.41 -13.23 -16.02
N ALA A 39 -7.08 -12.30 -15.31
CA ALA A 39 -6.64 -11.82 -14.00
C ALA A 39 -6.54 -12.98 -13.00
N LEU A 40 -7.52 -13.88 -12.98
CA LEU A 40 -7.50 -15.07 -12.13
C LEU A 40 -6.33 -15.99 -12.47
N ALA A 41 -6.04 -16.21 -13.75
CA ALA A 41 -4.91 -17.03 -14.19
C ALA A 41 -3.57 -16.42 -13.74
N PHE A 42 -3.42 -15.10 -13.88
CA PHE A 42 -2.23 -14.39 -13.40
C PHE A 42 -2.06 -14.53 -11.89
N PHE A 43 -3.09 -14.21 -11.09
CA PHE A 43 -3.01 -14.28 -9.63
C PHE A 43 -2.83 -15.71 -9.09
N LYS A 44 -3.21 -16.74 -9.85
CA LYS A 44 -2.93 -18.14 -9.52
C LYS A 44 -1.51 -18.58 -9.86
N SER A 45 -0.80 -17.87 -10.74
CA SER A 45 0.59 -18.20 -11.09
C SER A 45 1.54 -18.00 -9.88
N PRO A 46 2.70 -18.68 -9.84
CA PRO A 46 3.69 -18.48 -8.79
C PRO A 46 4.12 -17.00 -8.64
N THR A 47 4.30 -16.30 -9.77
CA THR A 47 4.65 -14.88 -9.77
C THR A 47 3.51 -13.99 -9.28
N GLY A 48 2.27 -14.27 -9.67
CA GLY A 48 1.10 -13.53 -9.20
C GLY A 48 0.89 -13.67 -7.69
N GLN A 49 1.04 -14.88 -7.15
CA GLN A 49 1.00 -15.13 -5.72
C GLN A 49 2.12 -14.39 -4.99
N LYS A 50 3.36 -14.48 -5.49
CA LYS A 50 4.50 -13.73 -4.93
C LYS A 50 4.25 -12.23 -4.92
N LEU A 51 3.68 -11.67 -6.00
CA LEU A 51 3.37 -10.25 -6.08
C LEU A 51 2.35 -9.83 -5.03
N VAL A 52 1.28 -10.61 -4.81
CA VAL A 52 0.27 -10.30 -3.80
C VAL A 52 0.88 -10.34 -2.39
N THR A 53 1.65 -11.38 -2.09
CA THR A 53 2.30 -11.59 -0.78
C THR A 53 3.34 -10.50 -0.49
N ASP A 54 4.18 -10.15 -1.47
CA ASP A 54 5.31 -9.23 -1.26
C ASP A 54 4.92 -7.76 -1.36
N ARG A 55 3.75 -7.43 -1.93
CA ARG A 55 3.32 -6.04 -2.17
C ARG A 55 3.40 -5.15 -0.93
N PRO A 56 2.91 -5.55 0.27
CA PRO A 56 3.03 -4.71 1.45
C PRO A 56 4.49 -4.41 1.82
N ALA A 57 5.38 -5.41 1.73
CA ALA A 57 6.80 -5.24 2.02
C ALA A 57 7.49 -4.32 0.99
N ILE A 58 7.15 -4.45 -0.29
CA ILE A 58 7.66 -3.58 -1.36
C ILE A 58 7.26 -2.12 -1.10
N VAL A 59 5.98 -1.87 -0.78
CA VAL A 59 5.47 -0.53 -0.49
C VAL A 59 6.15 0.05 0.75
N GLN A 60 6.26 -0.74 1.82
CA GLN A 60 6.95 -0.33 3.05
C GLN A 60 8.41 0.05 2.79
N GLN A 61 9.13 -0.77 2.03
CA GLN A 61 10.52 -0.52 1.67
C GLN A 61 10.65 0.74 0.81
N ALA A 62 9.74 0.96 -0.14
CA ALA A 62 9.74 2.16 -0.97
C ALA A 62 9.57 3.43 -0.13
N VAL A 63 8.65 3.44 0.83
CA VAL A 63 8.44 4.57 1.74
C VAL A 63 9.69 4.84 2.57
N GLN A 64 10.32 3.81 3.14
CA GLN A 64 11.56 3.95 3.91
C GLN A 64 12.70 4.54 3.07
N ASN A 65 12.84 4.08 1.83
CA ASN A 65 13.87 4.59 0.92
C ASN A 65 13.64 6.07 0.58
N ILE A 66 12.39 6.47 0.33
CA ILE A 66 12.04 7.88 0.07
C ILE A 66 12.35 8.76 1.28
N GLN A 67 12.05 8.28 2.49
CA GLN A 67 12.36 9.00 3.73
C GLN A 67 13.87 9.18 3.91
N ALA A 68 14.65 8.12 3.72
CA ALA A 68 16.11 8.17 3.81
C ALA A 68 16.72 9.13 2.77
N TRP A 69 16.25 9.06 1.53
CA TRP A 69 16.66 9.97 0.47
C TRP A 69 16.32 11.43 0.79
N SER A 70 15.12 11.70 1.31
CA SER A 70 14.70 13.06 1.69
C SER A 70 15.54 13.63 2.83
N ALA A 71 15.90 12.81 3.83
CA ALA A 71 16.79 13.22 4.90
C ALA A 71 18.19 13.59 4.38
N GLN A 72 18.73 12.78 3.46
CA GLN A 72 20.02 13.07 2.83
C GLN A 72 19.97 14.38 2.02
N LEU A 73 18.93 14.55 1.19
CA LEU A 73 18.76 15.75 0.38
C LEU A 73 18.71 17.02 1.24
N ASN A 74 18.01 16.98 2.37
CA ASN A 74 17.94 18.11 3.30
C ASN A 74 19.31 18.42 3.92
N SER A 75 20.07 17.40 4.29
CA SER A 75 21.45 17.57 4.80
C SER A 75 22.35 18.24 3.76
N ASP A 76 22.32 17.75 2.53
CA ASP A 76 23.13 18.27 1.42
C ASP A 76 22.75 19.73 1.08
N ALA A 77 21.44 20.03 1.10
CA ALA A 77 20.94 21.38 0.88
C ALA A 77 21.40 22.34 1.98
N MET A 78 21.30 21.95 3.25
CA MET A 78 21.74 22.78 4.38
C MET A 78 23.25 23.03 4.36
N GLU A 79 24.04 22.02 4.02
CA GLU A 79 25.49 22.19 3.90
C GLU A 79 25.84 23.16 2.77
N ARG A 80 25.19 23.02 1.62
CA ARG A 80 25.38 23.93 0.49
C ARG A 80 24.94 25.36 0.82
N ILE A 81 23.84 25.53 1.55
CA ILE A 81 23.41 26.85 2.05
C ILE A 81 24.47 27.45 2.96
N ARG A 82 25.01 26.69 3.93
CA ARG A 82 26.06 27.16 4.84
C ARG A 82 27.30 27.60 4.07
N VAL A 83 27.76 26.80 3.10
CA VAL A 83 28.91 27.12 2.24
C VAL A 83 28.68 28.42 1.48
N GLU A 84 27.51 28.61 0.89
CA GLU A 84 27.20 29.82 0.12
C GLU A 84 27.05 31.07 1.01
N MET A 85 26.53 30.92 2.23
CA MET A 85 26.43 32.02 3.20
C MET A 85 27.81 32.47 3.70
N LYS A 86 28.72 31.52 3.98
CA LYS A 86 30.12 31.82 4.33
C LYS A 86 30.84 32.58 3.23
N LYS A 87 30.66 32.19 1.96
CA LYS A 87 31.22 32.93 0.80
C LYS A 87 30.75 34.38 0.73
N ARG A 88 29.56 34.67 1.25
CA ARG A 88 28.96 36.01 1.26
C ARG A 88 29.31 36.82 2.51
N GLY A 89 30.16 36.28 3.39
CA GLY A 89 30.64 36.96 4.60
C GLY A 89 29.68 36.89 5.79
N TYR A 90 28.67 36.02 5.76
CA TYR A 90 27.83 35.73 6.91
C TYR A 90 28.42 34.56 7.71
N ASP A 91 28.57 34.73 9.03
CA ASP A 91 28.94 33.64 9.93
C ASP A 91 27.68 32.85 10.34
N LEU A 92 27.70 31.54 10.08
CA LEU A 92 26.65 30.56 10.42
C LEU A 92 27.24 29.36 11.15
#